data_AF-A0A2R7R228-F1
#
_entry.id   AF-A0A2R7R228-F1
#
_cell.length_a   1.000
_cell.length_b   1.000
_cell.length_c   1.000
_cell.angle_alpha   90.00
_cell.angle_beta   90.00
_cell.angle_gamma   90.00
#
_symmetry.space_group_name_H-M   'P 1'
#
loop_
_entity.id
_entity.type
_entity.pdbx_description
1 polymer ?
#
loop_
_entity_poly.entity_id
_entity_poly.type
_entity_poly.pdbx_seq_one_letter_code
_entity_poly.pdbx_strand_id
1 'polypeptide(L)'
;YAYTPYEIRNVLSYVHLNQPDAADELLQGLLRDRRPLEWQVLAEVVHSRLRFPRYLGDMPHTWIGAEYGRTLFGMLMREDDDALSLLPGAPPSWMAGDGLAVDRLPTAYGTLQMEARQHDGTLRVTLRPGLRKQSAVRVWWPARTRPASVRVDGRTVRDYDADGVRLAQPFRTLEARW
;
A
#
# COMPACT_ATOMS: atom_id res chain seq x y z
N TYR A 1 -24.49 9.53 12.95
CA TYR A 1 -23.38 8.77 13.55
C TYR A 1 -22.19 9.70 13.76
N ALA A 2 -21.24 9.29 14.59
CA ALA A 2 -19.96 9.95 14.76
C ALA A 2 -18.88 8.88 14.92
N TYR A 3 -17.68 9.15 14.43
CA TYR A 3 -16.54 8.26 14.58
C TYR A 3 -15.25 9.09 14.64
N THR A 4 -14.18 8.47 15.12
CA THR A 4 -12.86 9.10 15.11
C THR A 4 -12.05 8.61 13.91
N PRO A 5 -11.39 9.47 13.13
CA PRO A 5 -10.52 8.98 12.05
C PRO A 5 -9.26 8.25 12.55
N TYR A 6 -9.06 8.11 13.87
CA TYR A 6 -8.12 7.12 14.43
C TYR A 6 -8.41 5.69 13.98
N GLU A 7 -9.63 5.39 13.54
CA GLU A 7 -10.00 4.12 12.92
C GLU A 7 -9.14 3.77 11.69
N ILE A 8 -8.41 4.74 11.10
CA ILE A 8 -7.44 4.48 10.03
C ILE A 8 -6.38 3.43 10.43
N ARG A 9 -6.08 3.29 11.71
CA ARG A 9 -5.18 2.26 12.24
C ARG A 9 -5.62 0.84 11.88
N ASN A 10 -6.91 0.62 11.69
CA ASN A 10 -7.47 -0.68 11.34
C ASN A 10 -7.24 -1.06 9.88
N VAL A 11 -6.87 -0.12 9.00
CA VAL A 11 -6.52 -0.41 7.61
C VAL A 11 -5.37 -1.42 7.57
N LEU A 12 -4.31 -1.20 8.34
CA LEU A 12 -3.17 -2.11 8.37
C LEU A 12 -3.50 -3.45 9.03
N SER A 13 -4.45 -3.49 9.97
CA SER A 13 -4.96 -4.75 10.52
C SER A 13 -5.55 -5.63 9.41
N TYR A 14 -6.35 -5.06 8.49
CA TYR A 14 -6.86 -5.78 7.32
C TYR A 14 -5.74 -6.20 6.36
N VAL A 15 -4.73 -5.36 6.14
CA VAL A 15 -3.54 -5.73 5.35
C VAL A 15 -2.83 -6.95 5.96
N HIS A 16 -2.63 -6.98 7.28
CA HIS A 16 -2.00 -8.10 7.98
C HIS A 16 -2.85 -9.38 7.95
N LEU A 17 -4.18 -9.24 7.94
CA LEU A 17 -5.13 -10.35 7.79
C LEU A 17 -5.31 -10.82 6.34
N ASN A 18 -4.52 -10.27 5.40
CA ASN A 18 -4.61 -10.57 3.97
C ASN A 18 -5.96 -10.20 3.35
N GLN A 19 -6.56 -9.09 3.78
CA GLN A 19 -7.86 -8.57 3.31
C GLN A 19 -7.70 -7.17 2.67
N PRO A 20 -6.98 -7.04 1.53
CA PRO A 20 -6.68 -5.73 0.95
C PRO A 20 -7.92 -4.96 0.49
N ASP A 21 -8.98 -5.64 0.04
CA ASP A 21 -10.22 -4.97 -0.38
C ASP A 21 -10.92 -4.27 0.79
N ALA A 22 -10.97 -4.91 1.96
CA ALA A 22 -11.50 -4.30 3.19
C ALA A 22 -10.61 -3.14 3.68
N ALA A 23 -9.29 -3.25 3.50
CA ALA A 23 -8.34 -2.18 3.81
C ALA A 23 -8.59 -0.94 2.94
N ASP A 24 -8.77 -1.11 1.62
CA ASP A 24 -9.08 -0.01 0.70
C ASP A 24 -10.47 0.57 0.99
N GLU A 25 -11.50 -0.27 1.20
CA GLU A 25 -12.84 0.20 1.54
C GLU A 25 -12.83 1.12 2.78
N LEU A 26 -12.16 0.69 3.85
CA LEU A 26 -12.01 1.50 5.06
C LEU A 26 -11.26 2.81 4.79
N LEU A 27 -10.12 2.75 4.07
CA LEU A 27 -9.35 3.93 3.73
C LEU A 27 -10.21 4.93 2.94
N GLN A 28 -10.85 4.50 1.85
CA GLN A 28 -11.70 5.37 1.03
C GLN A 28 -12.87 5.94 1.84
N GLY A 29 -13.45 5.15 2.74
CA GLY A 29 -14.49 5.59 3.68
C GLY A 29 -14.05 6.78 4.52
N LEU A 30 -12.89 6.67 5.17
CA LEU A 30 -12.34 7.72 6.03
C LEU A 30 -11.94 8.97 5.22
N LEU A 31 -11.34 8.78 4.06
CA LEU A 31 -10.86 9.86 3.19
C LEU A 31 -12.01 10.67 2.56
N ARG A 32 -13.20 10.08 2.38
CA ARG A 32 -14.39 10.77 1.89
C ARG A 32 -14.88 11.87 2.84
N ASP A 33 -14.60 11.74 4.13
CA ASP A 33 -15.09 12.62 5.19
C ASP A 33 -14.10 13.73 5.60
N ARG A 34 -13.00 13.89 4.84
CA ARG A 34 -12.06 15.04 4.97
C ARG A 34 -12.75 16.36 4.70
N ARG A 35 -12.51 17.36 5.56
CA ARG A 35 -13.18 18.67 5.54
C ARG A 35 -12.23 19.75 6.10
N PRO A 36 -12.11 20.94 5.46
CA PRO A 36 -12.55 21.22 4.10
C PRO A 36 -11.80 20.33 3.10
N LEU A 37 -12.50 19.86 2.07
CA LEU A 37 -11.97 18.89 1.12
C LEU A 37 -10.87 19.52 0.25
N GLU A 38 -11.01 20.79 -0.08
CA GLU A 38 -10.05 21.58 -0.84
C GLU A 38 -8.67 21.59 -0.18
N TRP A 39 -8.60 21.42 1.14
CA TRP A 39 -7.36 21.40 1.92
C TRP A 39 -7.03 19.99 2.46
N GLN A 40 -7.82 18.97 2.10
CA GLN A 40 -7.61 17.57 2.49
C GLN A 40 -7.50 17.36 4.02
N VAL A 41 -8.21 18.16 4.80
CA VAL A 41 -8.08 18.19 6.27
C VAL A 41 -8.79 17.02 6.94
N LEU A 42 -8.11 16.39 7.90
CA LEU A 42 -8.69 15.40 8.81
C LEU A 42 -8.93 16.05 10.18
N ALA A 43 -10.13 15.82 10.73
CA ALA A 43 -10.50 16.21 12.09
C ALA A 43 -10.26 15.06 13.07
N GLU A 44 -10.25 15.34 14.37
CA GLU A 44 -10.17 14.30 15.41
C GLU A 44 -11.46 13.47 15.48
N VAL A 45 -12.61 14.10 15.22
CA VAL A 45 -13.93 13.46 15.21
C VAL A 45 -14.73 13.91 13.99
N VAL A 46 -15.27 12.94 13.26
CA VAL A 46 -16.19 13.17 12.15
C VAL A 46 -17.62 12.93 12.62
N HIS A 47 -18.48 13.91 12.37
CA HIS A 47 -19.92 13.81 12.59
C HIS A 47 -20.68 13.77 11.27
N SER A 48 -21.74 12.97 11.22
CA SER A 48 -22.62 12.88 10.06
C SER A 48 -23.41 14.18 9.79
N ARG A 49 -23.54 15.07 10.79
CA ARG A 49 -24.21 16.37 10.66
C ARG A 49 -23.16 17.49 10.58
N LEU A 50 -22.85 17.93 9.36
CA LEU A 50 -21.77 18.87 9.01
C LEU A 50 -21.69 20.14 9.87
N ARG A 51 -22.82 20.81 10.14
CA ARG A 51 -22.85 22.12 10.81
C ARG A 51 -23.43 22.05 12.22
N PHE A 52 -23.51 20.85 12.80
CA PHE A 52 -24.02 20.70 14.15
C PHE A 52 -22.92 21.05 15.16
N PRO A 53 -23.15 21.99 16.11
CA PRO A 53 -22.11 22.46 17.02
C PRO A 53 -21.79 21.38 18.06
N ARG A 54 -20.82 20.52 17.74
CA ARG A 54 -20.27 19.48 18.61
C ARG A 54 -18.75 19.55 18.58
N TYR A 55 -18.15 18.91 19.56
CA TYR A 55 -16.71 18.71 19.60
C TYR A 55 -16.21 17.97 18.35
N LEU A 56 -15.17 18.53 17.73
CA LEU A 56 -14.51 18.05 16.52
C LEU A 56 -13.00 17.83 16.71
N GLY A 57 -12.46 18.24 17.88
CA GLY A 57 -11.03 18.32 18.16
C GLY A 57 -10.37 19.52 17.49
N ASP A 58 -9.08 19.39 17.20
CA ASP A 58 -8.33 20.30 16.33
C ASP A 58 -8.40 19.87 14.85
N MET A 59 -8.19 20.85 13.97
CA MET A 59 -8.20 20.68 12.52
C MET A 59 -7.12 21.59 11.90
N PRO A 60 -6.08 21.05 11.22
CA PRO A 60 -5.84 19.63 10.98
C PRO A 60 -5.34 18.87 12.20
N HIS A 61 -5.89 17.68 12.44
CA HIS A 61 -5.45 16.80 13.52
C HIS A 61 -4.20 16.01 13.11
N THR A 62 -3.04 16.48 13.57
CA THR A 62 -1.73 15.99 13.08
C THR A 62 -1.42 14.53 13.45
N TRP A 63 -1.97 14.00 14.55
CA TRP A 63 -1.75 12.59 14.90
C TRP A 63 -2.44 11.64 13.91
N ILE A 64 -3.64 11.98 13.46
CA ILE A 64 -4.31 11.26 12.37
C ILE A 64 -3.54 11.44 11.06
N GLY A 65 -2.99 12.63 10.80
CA GLY A 65 -2.09 12.85 9.66
C GLY A 65 -0.86 11.92 9.67
N ALA A 66 -0.25 11.71 10.84
CA ALA A 66 0.85 10.76 11.01
C ALA A 66 0.39 9.31 10.78
N GLU A 67 -0.78 8.92 11.28
CA GLU A 67 -1.35 7.59 11.03
C GLU A 67 -1.72 7.37 9.55
N TYR A 68 -2.17 8.41 8.85
CA TYR A 68 -2.40 8.36 7.41
C TYR A 68 -1.10 8.06 6.66
N GLY A 69 -0.02 8.77 6.98
CA GLY A 69 1.30 8.49 6.41
C GLY A 69 1.74 7.06 6.69
N ARG A 70 1.67 6.61 7.96
CA ARG A 70 2.00 5.23 8.36
C ARG A 70 1.17 4.19 7.61
N THR A 71 -0.12 4.46 7.42
CA THR A 71 -1.05 3.57 6.71
C THR A 71 -0.68 3.43 5.24
N LEU A 72 -0.43 4.55 4.54
CA LEU A 72 0.01 4.50 3.15
C LEU A 72 1.33 3.76 2.98
N PHE A 73 2.30 4.01 3.87
CA PHE A 73 3.56 3.26 3.85
C PHE A 73 3.34 1.78 4.11
N GLY A 74 2.54 1.39 5.11
CA GLY A 74 2.27 -0.01 5.43
C GLY A 74 1.47 -0.76 4.34
N MET A 75 0.65 -0.06 3.55
CA MET A 75 -0.01 -0.63 2.37
C MET A 75 0.96 -0.79 1.20
N LEU A 76 1.88 0.15 1.05
CA LEU A 76 2.89 0.18 -0.01
C LEU A 76 4.01 -0.85 0.23
N MET A 77 4.54 -0.90 1.44
CA MET A 77 5.69 -1.72 1.81
C MET A 77 5.66 -2.06 3.30
N ARG A 78 6.29 -3.17 3.66
CA ARG A 78 6.43 -3.58 5.05
C ARG A 78 7.75 -4.28 5.26
N GLU A 79 8.40 -3.93 6.35
CA GLU A 79 9.65 -4.53 6.79
C GLU A 79 9.32 -5.72 7.68
N ASP A 80 9.32 -6.91 7.10
CA ASP A 80 9.10 -8.15 7.85
C ASP A 80 10.43 -8.65 8.42
N ASP A 81 10.36 -9.63 9.33
CA ASP A 81 11.56 -10.20 9.93
C ASP A 81 12.47 -10.88 8.91
N ASP A 82 11.90 -11.44 7.83
CA ASP A 82 12.61 -12.28 6.87
C ASP A 82 12.68 -11.71 5.44
N ALA A 83 11.96 -10.63 5.14
CA ALA A 83 11.90 -10.00 3.82
C ALA A 83 11.36 -8.57 3.84
N LEU A 84 11.64 -7.80 2.78
CA LEU A 84 10.89 -6.59 2.46
C LEU A 84 9.64 -6.96 1.65
N SER A 85 8.45 -6.79 2.24
CA SER A 85 7.18 -6.94 1.56
C SER A 85 6.85 -5.69 0.74
N LEU A 86 6.44 -5.87 -0.52
CA LEU A 86 6.03 -4.84 -1.45
C LEU A 86 4.57 -5.07 -1.86
N LEU A 87 3.81 -3.98 -1.92
CA LEU A 87 2.38 -3.96 -2.25
C LEU A 87 1.47 -4.82 -1.34
N PRO A 88 1.76 -5.02 -0.03
CA PRO A 88 0.93 -5.87 0.81
C PRO A 88 -0.50 -5.36 0.97
N GLY A 89 -0.76 -4.06 0.81
CA GLY A 89 -2.10 -3.48 0.88
C GLY A 89 -2.44 -2.53 -0.27
N ALA A 90 -1.59 -2.42 -1.29
CA ALA A 90 -1.82 -1.48 -2.38
C ALA A 90 -3.01 -1.94 -3.24
N PRO A 91 -4.09 -1.13 -3.35
CA PRO A 91 -5.24 -1.49 -4.17
C PRO A 91 -4.87 -1.44 -5.66
N PRO A 92 -5.51 -2.25 -6.53
CA PRO A 92 -5.25 -2.26 -7.98
C PRO A 92 -5.28 -0.87 -8.64
N SER A 93 -6.11 0.04 -8.12
CA SER A 93 -6.24 1.42 -8.59
C SER A 93 -4.92 2.22 -8.52
N TRP A 94 -3.99 1.87 -7.62
CA TRP A 94 -2.68 2.53 -7.54
C TRP A 94 -1.74 2.15 -8.68
N MET A 95 -1.94 0.98 -9.29
CA MET A 95 -1.12 0.51 -10.41
C MET A 95 -1.75 0.84 -11.77
N ALA A 96 -2.98 1.35 -11.81
CA ALA A 96 -3.63 1.79 -13.04
C ALA A 96 -3.03 3.11 -13.57
N GLY A 97 -3.30 3.44 -14.84
CA GLY A 97 -2.85 4.70 -15.43
C GLY A 97 -1.33 4.81 -15.48
N ASP A 98 -0.78 5.85 -14.86
CA ASP A 98 0.68 6.06 -14.72
C ASP A 98 1.34 5.12 -13.70
N GLY A 99 0.54 4.47 -12.85
CA GLY A 99 0.99 3.56 -11.81
C GLY A 99 1.52 4.26 -10.57
N LEU A 100 2.24 3.48 -9.77
CA LEU A 100 2.79 3.85 -8.48
C LEU A 100 4.31 3.97 -8.59
N ALA A 101 4.87 5.08 -8.09
CA ALA A 101 6.31 5.28 -8.03
C ALA A 101 6.73 5.74 -6.63
N VAL A 102 7.83 5.17 -6.15
CA VAL A 102 8.47 5.53 -4.88
C VAL A 102 9.93 5.78 -5.18
N ASP A 103 10.42 6.94 -4.74
CA ASP A 103 11.82 7.32 -4.91
C ASP A 103 12.48 7.56 -3.56
N ARG A 104 13.70 7.01 -3.42
CA ARG A 104 14.57 7.16 -2.26
C ARG A 104 13.91 6.92 -0.89
N LEU A 105 13.03 5.93 -0.77
CA LEU A 105 12.41 5.58 0.53
C LEU A 105 13.40 4.77 1.38
N PRO A 106 13.91 5.29 2.51
CA PRO A 106 14.78 4.52 3.39
C PRO A 106 14.03 3.36 4.04
N THR A 107 14.68 2.20 4.07
CA THR A 107 14.23 0.99 4.76
C THR A 107 15.42 0.40 5.53
N ALA A 108 15.14 -0.36 6.57
CA ALA A 108 16.05 -1.30 7.20
C ALA A 108 16.75 -2.23 6.20
N TYR A 109 16.22 -2.43 4.97
CA TYR A 109 16.80 -3.24 3.89
C TYR A 109 17.66 -2.47 2.86
N GLY A 110 17.83 -1.16 3.04
CA GLY A 110 18.46 -0.24 2.09
C GLY A 110 17.47 0.79 1.56
N THR A 111 17.78 1.47 0.47
CA THR A 111 16.90 2.49 -0.10
C THR A 111 16.00 1.88 -1.17
N LEU A 112 14.68 1.87 -0.93
CA LEU A 112 13.69 1.43 -1.89
C LEU A 112 13.45 2.50 -2.96
N GLN A 113 13.57 2.07 -4.21
CA GLN A 113 13.19 2.82 -5.40
C GLN A 113 12.40 1.87 -6.29
N MET A 114 11.09 2.10 -6.39
CA MET A 114 10.17 1.15 -7.02
C MET A 114 9.20 1.86 -7.94
N GLU A 115 8.90 1.22 -9.06
CA GLU A 115 7.76 1.56 -9.93
C GLU A 115 6.87 0.32 -10.08
N ALA A 116 5.55 0.48 -10.00
CA ALA A 116 4.59 -0.60 -10.19
C ALA A 116 3.43 -0.12 -11.07
N ARG A 117 3.14 -0.87 -12.14
CA ARG A 117 2.07 -0.52 -13.09
C ARG A 117 1.37 -1.77 -13.60
N GLN A 118 0.06 -1.69 -13.78
CA GLN A 118 -0.77 -2.75 -14.31
C GLN A 118 -1.46 -2.30 -15.59
N HIS A 119 -1.25 -3.08 -16.66
CA HIS A 119 -1.83 -2.83 -17.99
C HIS A 119 -2.05 -4.15 -18.71
N ASP A 120 -3.15 -4.30 -19.45
CA ASP A 120 -3.49 -5.52 -20.22
C ASP A 120 -3.29 -6.84 -19.44
N GLY A 121 -3.82 -6.90 -18.22
CA GLY A 121 -3.71 -8.09 -17.37
C GLY A 121 -2.28 -8.42 -16.94
N THR A 122 -1.34 -7.48 -17.05
CA THR A 122 0.06 -7.65 -16.65
C THR A 122 0.44 -6.61 -15.60
N LEU A 123 0.90 -7.06 -14.43
CA LEU A 123 1.54 -6.24 -13.41
C LEU A 123 3.05 -6.25 -13.67
N ARG A 124 3.63 -5.07 -13.84
CA ARG A 124 5.08 -4.87 -13.90
C ARG A 124 5.54 -4.13 -12.65
N VAL A 125 6.54 -4.70 -11.97
CA VAL A 125 7.24 -4.06 -10.86
C VAL A 125 8.70 -3.91 -11.23
N THR A 126 9.26 -2.72 -11.05
CA THR A 126 10.67 -2.42 -11.33
C THR A 126 11.32 -1.91 -10.05
N LEU A 127 12.52 -2.41 -9.73
CA LEU A 127 13.33 -1.87 -8.63
C LEU A 127 14.63 -1.28 -9.19
N ARG A 128 14.98 -0.06 -8.75
CA ARG A 128 16.31 0.52 -9.00
C ARG A 128 17.30 0.09 -7.91
N PRO A 129 18.63 0.20 -8.16
CA PRO A 129 19.63 -0.09 -7.14
C PRO A 129 19.40 0.72 -5.85
N GLY A 130 19.61 0.11 -4.70
CA GLY A 130 19.50 0.79 -3.40
C GLY A 130 19.22 -0.17 -2.23
N LEU A 131 18.50 -1.25 -2.50
CA LEU A 131 18.36 -2.37 -1.56
C LEU A 131 19.66 -3.16 -1.46
N ARG A 132 19.95 -3.72 -0.28
CA ARG A 132 21.10 -4.61 -0.08
C ARG A 132 20.92 -5.90 -0.88
N LYS A 133 22.01 -6.41 -1.45
CA LYS A 133 22.01 -7.57 -2.36
C LYS A 133 21.39 -8.84 -1.77
N GLN A 134 21.49 -9.02 -0.46
CA GLN A 134 21.00 -10.20 0.27
C GLN A 134 19.60 -9.99 0.88
N SER A 135 18.95 -8.85 0.64
CA SER A 135 17.60 -8.60 1.12
C SER A 135 16.60 -9.46 0.35
N ALA A 136 15.93 -10.38 1.03
CA ALA A 136 14.78 -11.05 0.44
C ALA A 136 13.65 -10.03 0.22
N VAL A 137 12.89 -10.23 -0.86
CA VAL A 137 11.78 -9.35 -1.24
C VAL A 137 10.56 -10.22 -1.52
N ARG A 138 9.42 -9.87 -0.92
CA ARG A 138 8.11 -10.45 -1.23
C ARG A 138 7.29 -9.44 -2.01
N VAL A 139 6.78 -9.82 -3.18
CA VAL A 139 5.81 -9.00 -3.92
C VAL A 139 4.44 -9.64 -3.75
N TRP A 140 3.50 -8.87 -3.21
CA TRP A 140 2.12 -9.29 -3.05
C TRP A 140 1.30 -8.93 -4.28
N TRP A 141 0.38 -9.81 -4.68
CA TRP A 141 -0.55 -9.57 -5.77
C TRP A 141 -1.68 -8.68 -5.29
N PRO A 142 -1.88 -7.47 -5.85
CA PRO A 142 -2.93 -6.54 -5.41
C PRO A 142 -4.31 -7.20 -5.31
N ALA A 143 -4.67 -8.04 -6.29
CA ALA A 143 -5.96 -8.72 -6.38
C ALA A 143 -6.02 -10.11 -5.71
N ARG A 144 -4.98 -10.53 -4.96
CA ARG A 144 -4.90 -11.85 -4.30
C ARG A 144 -5.35 -13.04 -5.15
N THR A 145 -4.98 -12.96 -6.43
CA THR A 145 -5.30 -13.95 -7.43
C THR A 145 -3.99 -14.44 -8.02
N ARG A 146 -3.83 -15.75 -8.16
CA ARG A 146 -2.62 -16.34 -8.71
C ARG A 146 -2.49 -15.98 -10.21
N PRO A 147 -1.39 -15.37 -10.66
CA PRO A 147 -1.16 -15.13 -12.08
C PRO A 147 -0.93 -16.43 -12.85
N ALA A 148 -1.24 -16.45 -14.15
CA ALA A 148 -0.94 -17.56 -15.04
C ALA A 148 0.57 -17.74 -15.27
N SER A 149 1.34 -16.65 -15.20
CA SER A 149 2.80 -16.71 -15.32
C SER A 149 3.49 -15.56 -14.58
N VAL A 150 4.70 -15.80 -14.09
CA VAL A 150 5.57 -14.80 -13.47
C VAL A 150 6.97 -14.90 -14.07
N ARG A 151 7.52 -13.76 -14.51
CA ARG A 151 8.91 -13.63 -14.96
C ARG A 151 9.64 -12.63 -14.07
N VAL A 152 10.86 -12.96 -13.69
CA VAL A 152 11.77 -12.09 -12.92
C VAL A 152 13.08 -11.99 -13.70
N ASP A 153 13.47 -10.76 -14.05
CA ASP A 153 14.65 -10.46 -14.85
C ASP A 153 14.72 -11.31 -16.14
N GLY A 154 13.57 -11.48 -16.79
CA GLY A 154 13.40 -12.28 -18.01
C GLY A 154 13.29 -13.79 -17.81
N ARG A 155 13.51 -14.32 -16.60
CA ARG A 155 13.46 -15.76 -16.28
C ARG A 155 12.11 -16.15 -15.71
N THR A 156 11.60 -17.31 -16.10
CA THR A 156 10.35 -17.84 -15.54
C THR A 156 10.55 -18.28 -14.09
N VAL A 157 9.71 -17.81 -13.19
CA VAL A 157 9.60 -18.28 -11.81
C VAL A 157 8.39 -19.21 -11.74
N ARG A 158 8.42 -20.22 -10.87
CA ARG A 158 7.30 -21.18 -10.67
C ARG A 158 6.83 -21.27 -9.22
N ASP A 159 7.65 -20.79 -8.28
CA ASP A 159 7.36 -20.79 -6.85
C ASP A 159 6.65 -19.48 -6.47
N TYR A 160 5.34 -19.46 -6.67
CA TYR A 160 4.44 -18.37 -6.29
C TYR A 160 3.02 -18.90 -6.13
N ASP A 161 2.23 -18.23 -5.31
CA ASP A 161 0.87 -18.62 -4.96
C ASP A 161 -0.14 -17.51 -5.31
N ALA A 162 -1.34 -17.58 -4.73
CA ALA A 162 -2.38 -16.57 -4.91
C ALA A 162 -2.11 -15.26 -4.18
N ASP A 163 -1.21 -15.25 -3.19
CA ASP A 163 -0.88 -14.08 -2.40
C ASP A 163 0.28 -13.30 -3.01
N GLY A 164 1.30 -14.00 -3.51
CA GLY A 164 2.51 -13.34 -3.96
C GLY A 164 3.62 -14.27 -4.47
N VAL A 165 4.79 -13.66 -4.64
CA VAL A 165 6.06 -14.34 -4.87
C VAL A 165 7.10 -13.84 -3.87
N ARG A 166 7.94 -14.74 -3.35
CA ARG A 166 9.09 -14.40 -2.52
C ARG A 166 10.38 -14.68 -3.29
N LEU A 167 11.29 -13.72 -3.29
CA LEU A 167 12.57 -13.79 -3.97
C LEU A 167 13.69 -13.60 -2.95
N ALA A 168 14.75 -14.40 -3.05
CA ALA A 168 15.85 -14.38 -2.09
C ALA A 168 16.74 -13.11 -2.19
N GLN A 169 16.60 -12.35 -3.28
CA GLN A 169 17.39 -11.14 -3.56
C GLN A 169 16.52 -10.12 -4.31
N PRO A 170 16.88 -8.82 -4.29
CA PRO A 170 16.22 -7.82 -5.12
C PRO A 170 16.40 -8.14 -6.62
N PHE A 171 15.37 -7.81 -7.40
CA PHE A 171 15.31 -7.98 -8.85
C PHE A 171 15.34 -6.62 -9.56
N ARG A 172 15.49 -6.58 -10.89
CA ARG A 172 15.31 -5.34 -11.67
C ARG A 172 13.89 -5.21 -12.21
N THR A 173 13.33 -6.28 -12.75
CA THR A 173 11.96 -6.30 -13.27
C THR A 173 11.25 -7.60 -12.93
N LEU A 174 10.02 -7.48 -12.46
CA LEU A 174 9.07 -8.57 -12.27
C LEU A 174 7.85 -8.30 -13.15
N GLU A 175 7.40 -9.31 -13.87
CA GLU A 175 6.19 -9.29 -14.70
C GLU A 175 5.30 -10.46 -14.30
N ALA A 176 4.10 -10.16 -13.79
CA ALA A 176 3.06 -11.15 -13.50
C ALA A 176 1.90 -10.96 -14.47
N ARG A 177 1.48 -12.01 -15.15
CA ARG A 177 0.38 -11.99 -16.13
C ARG A 177 -0.75 -12.90 -15.69
N TRP A 178 -1.96 -12.36 -15.63
CA TRP A 178 -3.20 -13.09 -15.38
C TRP A 178 -3.84 -13.56 -16.68
#